data_AF-K6DLS6-F1
#
_entry.id   AF-K6DLS6-F1
#
_cell.length_a   1.000
_cell.length_b   1.000
_cell.length_c   1.000
_cell.angle_alpha   90.00
_cell.angle_beta   90.00
_cell.angle_gamma   90.00
#
_symmetry.space_group_name_H-M   'P 1'
#
loop_
_entity.id
_entity.type
_entity.pdbx_description
1 polymer ?
#
loop_
_entity_poly.entity_id
_entity_poly.type
_entity_poly.pdbx_seq_one_letter_code
_entity_poly.pdbx_strand_id
1 'polypeptide(L)'
;MQKKTVRKYKRGESTGRNSKKILDALTLDEMFHKFMTFKKTEALAPRTIQEYYIHFEYLKEFLGDDRTNENVTLEDFRGYIGYMLHDKQLSPMTVNIRIRTMRAFIRFCYTEGYIETPIYENFKPVKAPEDTLESFTQAEIKKLLGVIDEELYTGFRDKVIVFVLLDTMVRISELVSM
;
A
#
# COMPACT_ATOMS: atom_id res chain seq x y z
N MET A 1 -24.25 16.81 -25.99
CA MET A 1 -23.80 15.49 -26.49
C MET A 1 -22.40 15.21 -25.94
N GLN A 2 -22.30 14.64 -24.72
CA GLN A 2 -21.02 14.41 -24.04
C GLN A 2 -20.62 12.94 -24.16
N LYS A 3 -19.45 12.67 -24.73
CA LYS A 3 -18.88 11.32 -24.93
C LYS A 3 -18.42 10.74 -23.59
N LYS A 4 -19.06 9.63 -23.17
CA LYS A 4 -18.63 8.82 -22.01
C LYS A 4 -17.34 8.07 -22.34
N THR A 5 -16.30 8.27 -21.53
CA THR A 5 -15.05 7.52 -21.59
C THR A 5 -15.31 6.05 -21.24
N VAL A 6 -15.13 5.17 -22.22
CA VAL A 6 -15.33 3.72 -22.11
C VAL A 6 -14.21 3.14 -21.25
N ARG A 7 -14.56 2.60 -20.06
CA ARG A 7 -13.66 1.73 -19.29
C ARG A 7 -13.42 0.44 -20.11
N LYS A 8 -12.30 0.37 -20.82
CA LYS A 8 -11.75 -0.86 -21.40
C LYS A 8 -11.18 -1.71 -20.27
N TYR A 9 -12.00 -2.55 -19.65
CA TYR A 9 -11.62 -3.87 -19.12
C TYR A 9 -12.93 -4.65 -18.91
N LYS A 10 -13.25 -5.50 -19.88
CA LYS A 10 -14.36 -6.44 -19.84
C LYS A 10 -14.00 -7.48 -18.76
N ARG A 11 -14.78 -7.53 -17.67
CA ARG A 11 -14.66 -8.53 -16.60
C ARG A 11 -14.85 -9.90 -17.28
N GLY A 12 -13.75 -10.64 -17.43
CA GLY A 12 -13.77 -11.98 -18.01
C GLY A 12 -14.71 -12.87 -17.19
N GLU A 13 -15.55 -13.57 -17.92
CA GLU A 13 -16.51 -14.54 -17.42
C GLU A 13 -15.82 -15.61 -16.59
N SER A 14 -16.49 -15.98 -15.49
CA SER A 14 -16.16 -17.07 -14.58
C SER A 14 -15.90 -18.36 -15.35
N THR A 15 -14.64 -18.72 -15.50
CA THR A 15 -14.20 -19.96 -16.13
C THR A 15 -13.98 -21.01 -15.05
N GLY A 16 -14.82 -22.04 -15.08
CA GLY A 16 -14.55 -23.42 -14.68
C GLY A 16 -13.89 -23.66 -13.32
N ARG A 17 -14.70 -24.06 -12.33
CA ARG A 17 -14.24 -24.87 -11.19
C ARG A 17 -13.54 -26.11 -11.73
N ASN A 18 -12.21 -26.16 -11.65
CA ASN A 18 -11.45 -27.39 -11.82
C ASN A 18 -11.05 -27.94 -10.44
N SER A 19 -11.63 -29.10 -10.17
CA SER A 19 -11.42 -30.06 -9.09
C SER A 19 -10.00 -30.13 -8.49
N LYS A 20 -9.95 -29.88 -7.18
CA LYS A 20 -9.19 -30.62 -6.13
C LYS A 20 -7.86 -31.22 -6.56
N LYS A 21 -6.77 -30.51 -6.26
CA LYS A 21 -5.60 -31.14 -5.64
C LYS A 21 -5.68 -30.84 -4.15
N ILE A 22 -5.50 -31.88 -3.33
CA ILE A 22 -5.22 -31.74 -1.90
C ILE A 22 -4.00 -30.82 -1.83
N LEU A 23 -4.23 -29.57 -1.39
CA LEU A 23 -3.14 -28.69 -1.06
C LEU A 23 -2.59 -29.24 0.23
N ASP A 24 -1.34 -29.71 0.20
CA ASP A 24 -0.57 -29.86 1.43
C ASP A 24 -0.74 -28.59 2.27
N ALA A 25 -0.85 -28.72 3.59
CA ALA A 25 -1.10 -27.58 4.47
C ALA A 25 -0.03 -26.50 4.25
N LEU A 26 -0.37 -25.47 3.49
CA LEU A 26 0.54 -24.37 3.15
C LEU A 26 0.49 -23.34 4.27
N THR A 27 1.66 -22.88 4.69
CA THR A 27 1.73 -21.81 5.69
C THR A 27 1.56 -20.41 5.07
N LEU A 28 1.31 -19.39 5.89
CA LEU A 28 1.22 -18.00 5.41
C LEU A 28 2.54 -17.55 4.80
N ASP A 29 3.68 -17.94 5.37
CA ASP A 29 5.01 -17.66 4.80
C ASP A 29 5.17 -18.28 3.40
N GLU A 30 4.79 -19.55 3.23
CA GLU A 30 4.89 -20.24 1.94
C GLU A 30 3.96 -19.63 0.88
N MET A 31 2.71 -19.34 1.27
CA MET A 31 1.76 -18.65 0.41
C MET A 31 2.27 -17.25 0.05
N PHE A 32 2.87 -16.53 1.00
CA PHE A 32 3.42 -15.20 0.77
C PHE A 32 4.63 -15.23 -0.16
N HIS A 33 5.51 -16.23 -0.03
CA HIS A 33 6.62 -16.43 -0.96
C HIS A 33 6.15 -16.65 -2.39
N LYS A 34 5.12 -17.49 -2.59
CA LYS A 34 4.48 -17.69 -3.91
C LYS A 34 3.86 -16.40 -4.44
N PHE A 35 3.16 -15.66 -3.57
CA PHE A 35 2.61 -14.34 -3.91
C PHE A 35 3.69 -13.34 -4.34
N MET A 36 4.82 -13.28 -3.64
CA MET A 36 5.91 -12.39 -3.99
C MET A 36 6.62 -12.79 -5.27
N THR A 37 6.67 -14.09 -5.59
CA THR A 37 7.14 -14.57 -6.89
C THR A 37 6.26 -14.06 -8.01
N PHE A 38 4.93 -14.15 -7.84
CA PHE A 38 3.96 -13.56 -8.77
C PHE A 38 4.09 -12.03 -8.87
N LYS A 39 4.19 -11.31 -7.74
CA LYS A 39 4.33 -9.84 -7.75
C LYS A 39 5.60 -9.34 -8.43
N LYS A 40 6.69 -10.10 -8.37
CA LYS A 40 7.93 -9.77 -9.09
C LYS A 40 7.78 -9.87 -10.61
N THR A 41 6.83 -10.65 -11.13
CA THR A 41 6.58 -10.70 -12.59
C THR A 41 5.79 -9.49 -13.11
N GLU A 42 5.17 -8.70 -12.24
CA GLU A 42 4.38 -7.51 -12.61
C GLU A 42 5.26 -6.25 -12.86
N ALA A 43 6.60 -6.37 -12.85
CA ALA A 43 7.54 -5.27 -13.05
C ALA A 43 7.31 -4.06 -12.10
N LEU A 44 6.92 -4.34 -10.85
CA LEU A 44 6.71 -3.33 -9.83
C LEU A 44 8.02 -2.65 -9.40
N ALA A 45 7.92 -1.41 -8.91
CA ALA A 45 9.06 -0.69 -8.36
C ALA A 45 9.70 -1.47 -7.19
N PRO A 46 11.04 -1.46 -7.03
CA PRO A 46 11.72 -2.19 -5.96
C PRO A 46 11.20 -1.81 -4.56
N ARG A 47 10.91 -0.53 -4.34
CA ARG A 47 10.32 -0.03 -3.10
C ARG A 47 8.97 -0.68 -2.80
N THR A 48 8.10 -0.81 -3.79
CA THR A 48 6.79 -1.46 -3.62
C THR A 48 6.97 -2.91 -3.20
N ILE A 49 7.90 -3.65 -3.81
CA ILE A 49 8.21 -5.03 -3.43
C ILE A 49 8.69 -5.09 -1.96
N GLN A 50 9.58 -4.20 -1.55
CA GLN A 50 10.05 -4.12 -0.17
C GLN A 50 8.91 -3.81 0.82
N GLU A 51 8.01 -2.89 0.47
CA GLU A 51 6.85 -2.55 1.30
C GLU A 51 5.94 -3.76 1.54
N TYR A 52 5.76 -4.64 0.53
CA TYR A 52 5.03 -5.91 0.73
C TYR A 52 5.69 -6.78 1.82
N TYR A 53 7.01 -6.99 1.76
CA TYR A 53 7.73 -7.77 2.77
C TYR A 53 7.60 -7.15 4.16
N ILE A 54 7.85 -5.83 4.28
CA ILE A 54 7.76 -5.11 5.55
C ILE A 54 6.36 -5.26 6.17
N HIS A 55 5.30 -5.11 5.37
CA HIS A 55 3.93 -5.21 5.87
C HIS A 55 3.55 -6.63 6.27
N PHE A 56 4.11 -7.63 5.60
CA PHE A 56 3.92 -9.03 5.97
C PHE A 56 4.65 -9.38 7.27
N GLU A 57 5.88 -8.89 7.47
CA GLU A 57 6.60 -9.06 8.73
C GLU A 57 5.83 -8.45 9.92
N TYR A 58 5.20 -7.29 9.75
CA TYR A 58 4.33 -6.73 10.80
C TYR A 58 3.10 -7.60 11.11
N LEU A 59 2.55 -8.30 10.11
CA LEU A 59 1.47 -9.25 10.34
C LEU A 59 2.00 -10.46 11.11
N LYS A 60 3.16 -10.99 10.75
CA LYS A 60 3.79 -12.12 11.45
C LYS A 60 4.09 -11.81 12.91
N GLU A 61 4.68 -10.64 13.17
CA GLU A 61 4.93 -10.16 14.54
C GLU A 61 3.63 -10.12 15.36
N PHE A 62 2.52 -9.69 14.76
CA PHE A 62 1.22 -9.68 15.43
C PHE A 62 0.64 -11.08 15.67
N LEU A 63 0.70 -11.97 14.67
CA LEU A 63 0.12 -13.32 14.77
C LEU A 63 0.89 -14.22 15.73
N GLY A 64 2.20 -13.98 15.91
CA GLY A 64 3.09 -14.73 16.79
C GLY A 64 3.47 -16.11 16.25
N ASP A 65 2.57 -16.78 15.54
CA ASP A 65 2.77 -18.08 14.90
C ASP A 65 2.38 -18.03 13.41
N ASP A 66 3.06 -18.86 12.62
CA ASP A 66 2.73 -19.03 11.19
C ASP A 66 1.46 -19.88 11.05
N ARG A 67 0.38 -19.28 10.54
CA ARG A 67 -0.91 -19.95 10.35
C ARG A 67 -0.90 -20.74 9.05
N THR A 68 -1.55 -21.89 9.04
CA THR A 68 -1.81 -22.64 7.81
C THR A 68 -3.00 -22.06 7.05
N ASN A 69 -3.13 -22.39 5.77
CA ASN A 69 -4.26 -22.07 4.92
C ASN A 69 -5.63 -22.53 5.48
N GLU A 70 -5.66 -23.59 6.28
CA GLU A 70 -6.85 -24.09 6.97
C GLU A 70 -7.21 -23.27 8.23
N ASN A 71 -6.20 -22.72 8.90
CA ASN A 71 -6.35 -22.04 10.19
C ASN A 71 -6.38 -20.51 10.07
N VAL A 72 -6.07 -19.94 8.90
CA VAL A 72 -6.19 -18.51 8.68
C VAL A 72 -7.65 -18.09 8.58
N THR A 73 -8.06 -17.16 9.45
CA THR A 73 -9.44 -16.74 9.59
C THR A 73 -9.60 -15.24 9.37
N LEU A 74 -10.85 -14.79 9.29
CA LEU A 74 -11.18 -13.37 9.25
C LEU A 74 -10.79 -12.64 10.54
N GLU A 75 -10.84 -13.34 11.68
CA GLU A 75 -10.55 -12.75 12.98
C GLU A 75 -9.07 -12.43 13.16
N ASP A 76 -8.17 -13.16 12.50
CA ASP A 76 -6.74 -12.81 12.44
C ASP A 76 -6.52 -11.40 11.87
N PHE A 77 -7.22 -11.07 10.77
CA PHE A 77 -7.10 -9.75 10.14
C PHE A 77 -7.85 -8.66 10.88
N ARG A 78 -9.02 -8.95 11.47
CA ARG A 78 -9.76 -7.99 12.30
C ARG A 78 -9.00 -7.67 13.58
N GLY A 79 -8.44 -8.70 14.22
CA GLY A 79 -7.55 -8.57 15.37
C GLY A 79 -6.34 -7.71 15.02
N TYR A 80 -5.71 -7.95 13.87
CA TYR A 80 -4.58 -7.14 13.42
C TYR A 80 -4.96 -5.66 13.21
N ILE A 81 -6.13 -5.38 12.62
CA ILE A 81 -6.66 -4.01 12.50
C ILE A 81 -6.85 -3.38 13.89
N GLY A 82 -7.48 -4.10 14.82
CA GLY A 82 -7.71 -3.64 16.19
C GLY A 82 -6.40 -3.32 16.91
N TYR A 83 -5.43 -4.24 16.86
CA TYR A 83 -4.09 -4.06 17.42
C TYR A 83 -3.39 -2.81 16.87
N MET A 84 -3.42 -2.62 15.55
CA MET A 84 -2.80 -1.44 14.95
C MET A 84 -3.46 -0.13 15.39
N LEU A 85 -4.80 -0.11 15.53
CA LEU A 85 -5.54 1.10 15.90
C LEU A 85 -5.45 1.42 17.40
N HIS A 86 -5.55 0.41 18.26
CA HIS A 86 -5.75 0.61 19.69
C HIS A 86 -4.45 0.43 20.49
N ASP A 87 -3.64 -0.56 20.13
CA ASP A 87 -2.44 -0.90 20.91
C ASP A 87 -1.21 -0.15 20.39
N LYS A 88 -1.03 -0.13 19.05
CA LYS A 88 0.05 0.65 18.40
C LYS A 88 -0.33 2.10 18.11
N GLN A 89 -1.61 2.46 18.25
CA GLN A 89 -2.14 3.81 18.00
C GLN A 89 -1.73 4.40 16.64
N LEU A 90 -1.68 3.56 15.60
CA LEU A 90 -1.31 3.99 14.26
C LEU A 90 -2.43 4.83 13.64
N SER A 91 -2.04 5.77 12.77
CA SER A 91 -3.03 6.55 12.03
C SER A 91 -3.88 5.64 11.13
N PRO A 92 -5.19 5.96 10.94
CA PRO A 92 -6.05 5.18 10.05
C PRO A 92 -5.50 5.03 8.64
N MET A 93 -4.75 6.03 8.14
CA MET A 93 -4.09 5.97 6.84
C MET A 93 -3.00 4.89 6.79
N THR A 94 -2.13 4.84 7.80
CA THR A 94 -1.09 3.80 7.91
C THR A 94 -1.69 2.41 8.00
N VAL A 95 -2.75 2.24 8.81
CA VAL A 95 -3.51 0.99 8.90
C VAL A 95 -4.04 0.59 7.53
N ASN A 96 -4.65 1.53 6.80
CA ASN A 96 -5.19 1.26 5.47
C ASN A 96 -4.13 0.88 4.44
N ILE A 97 -2.92 1.46 4.50
CA ILE A 97 -1.80 1.04 3.64
C ILE A 97 -1.48 -0.44 3.88
N ARG A 98 -1.23 -0.82 5.14
CA ARG A 98 -0.90 -2.20 5.51
C ARG A 98 -2.01 -3.19 5.14
N ILE A 99 -3.26 -2.84 5.42
CA ILE A 99 -4.42 -3.70 5.13
C ILE A 99 -4.64 -3.86 3.62
N ARG A 100 -4.44 -2.83 2.80
CA ARG A 100 -4.56 -2.97 1.34
C ARG A 100 -3.58 -4.01 0.79
N THR A 101 -2.36 -4.03 1.30
CA THR A 101 -1.33 -5.01 0.95
C THR A 101 -1.76 -6.43 1.35
N MET A 102 -2.27 -6.60 2.58
CA MET A 102 -2.77 -7.90 3.04
C MET A 102 -4.00 -8.38 2.24
N ARG A 103 -4.90 -7.48 1.86
CA ARG A 103 -6.04 -7.81 0.99
C ARG A 103 -5.60 -8.30 -0.38
N ALA A 104 -4.56 -7.68 -0.97
CA ALA A 104 -4.02 -8.12 -2.25
C ALA A 104 -3.42 -9.53 -2.14
N PHE A 105 -2.69 -9.80 -1.06
CA PHE A 105 -2.12 -11.12 -0.76
C PHE A 105 -3.20 -12.20 -0.57
N ILE A 106 -4.19 -11.98 0.28
CA ILE A 106 -5.24 -12.97 0.54
C ILE A 106 -6.16 -13.16 -0.66
N ARG A 107 -6.39 -12.12 -1.45
CA ARG A 107 -7.09 -12.25 -2.73
C ARG A 107 -6.33 -13.15 -3.71
N PHE A 108 -5.00 -13.03 -3.78
CA PHE A 108 -4.18 -13.93 -4.57
C PHE A 108 -4.32 -15.38 -4.08
N CYS A 109 -4.21 -15.60 -2.76
CA CYS A 109 -4.37 -16.94 -2.18
C CYS A 109 -5.73 -17.58 -2.50
N TYR A 110 -6.80 -16.79 -2.46
CA TYR A 110 -8.13 -17.25 -2.87
C TYR A 110 -8.21 -17.56 -4.38
N THR A 111 -7.60 -16.72 -5.22
CA THR A 111 -7.62 -16.89 -6.70
C THR A 111 -6.84 -18.13 -7.14
N GLU A 112 -5.71 -18.42 -6.48
CA GLU A 112 -4.91 -19.62 -6.72
C GLU A 112 -5.49 -20.88 -6.05
N GLY A 113 -6.58 -20.73 -5.27
CA GLY A 113 -7.25 -21.83 -4.59
C GLY A 113 -6.59 -22.28 -3.29
N TYR A 114 -5.60 -21.56 -2.77
CA TYR A 114 -4.94 -21.88 -1.49
C TYR A 114 -5.88 -21.72 -0.29
N ILE A 115 -6.77 -20.72 -0.36
CA ILE A 115 -7.80 -20.44 0.64
C ILE A 115 -9.17 -20.59 -0.04
N GLU A 116 -10.05 -21.39 0.54
CA GLU A 116 -11.38 -21.67 -0.05
C GLU A 116 -12.39 -20.53 0.14
N THR A 117 -12.22 -19.72 1.19
CA THR A 117 -13.14 -18.64 1.53
C THR A 117 -12.59 -17.26 1.15
N PRO A 118 -13.43 -16.33 0.64
CA PRO A 118 -12.98 -15.00 0.23
C PRO A 118 -12.81 -14.05 1.43
N ILE A 119 -11.87 -14.33 2.33
CA ILE A 119 -11.62 -13.57 3.57
C ILE A 119 -11.36 -12.08 3.27
N TYR A 120 -10.66 -11.78 2.16
CA TYR A 120 -10.28 -10.43 1.70
C TYR A 120 -11.45 -9.45 1.47
N GLU A 121 -12.68 -9.93 1.36
CA GLU A 121 -13.87 -9.11 1.18
C GLU A 121 -14.39 -8.53 2.50
N ASN A 122 -14.07 -9.19 3.61
CA ASN A 122 -14.72 -8.97 4.90
C ASN A 122 -13.89 -8.18 5.92
N PHE A 123 -12.58 -8.00 5.70
CA PHE A 123 -11.76 -7.05 6.47
C PHE A 123 -11.54 -5.77 5.65
N LYS A 124 -12.39 -4.78 5.88
CA LYS A 124 -12.44 -3.53 5.10
C LYS A 124 -11.48 -2.48 5.67
N PRO A 125 -10.98 -1.56 4.82
CA PRO A 125 -10.27 -0.37 5.28
C PRO A 125 -11.08 0.42 6.32
N VAL A 126 -10.38 0.99 7.29
CA VAL A 126 -10.95 1.83 8.33
C VAL A 126 -11.28 3.20 7.74
N LYS A 127 -12.34 3.83 8.22
CA LYS A 127 -12.66 5.21 7.83
C LYS A 127 -11.53 6.13 8.29
N ALA A 128 -10.77 6.65 7.32
CA ALA A 128 -9.75 7.65 7.58
C ALA A 128 -10.34 9.05 7.37
N PRO A 129 -9.95 10.04 8.19
CA PRO A 129 -10.23 11.43 7.87
C PRO A 129 -9.59 11.77 6.51
N GLU A 130 -10.28 12.60 5.72
CA GLU A 130 -9.68 13.14 4.50
C GLU A 130 -8.57 14.09 4.90
N ASP A 131 -7.36 13.84 4.38
CA ASP A 131 -6.24 14.75 4.54
C ASP A 131 -6.43 15.91 3.57
N THR A 132 -7.04 16.99 4.07
CA THR A 132 -7.15 18.25 3.33
C THR A 132 -5.84 19.01 3.51
N LEU A 133 -4.78 18.56 2.82
CA LEU A 133 -3.58 19.37 2.69
C LEU A 133 -3.95 20.66 1.95
N GLU A 134 -4.01 21.76 2.69
CA GLU A 134 -4.22 23.08 2.10
C GLU A 134 -2.97 23.49 1.32
N SER A 135 -3.19 24.06 0.14
CA SER A 135 -2.10 24.57 -0.68
C SER A 135 -1.61 25.90 -0.11
N PHE A 136 -0.30 26.15 -0.17
CA PHE A 136 0.26 27.42 0.26
C PHE A 136 -0.30 28.59 -0.56
N THR A 137 -0.66 29.66 0.15
CA THR A 137 -0.97 30.95 -0.45
C THR A 137 0.30 31.66 -0.92
N GLN A 138 0.16 32.62 -1.84
CA GLN A 138 1.30 33.43 -2.29
C GLN A 138 1.99 34.18 -1.13
N ALA A 139 1.23 34.59 -0.11
CA ALA A 139 1.79 35.28 1.05
C ALA A 139 2.65 34.33 1.90
N GLU A 140 2.21 33.08 2.09
CA GLU A 140 2.98 32.06 2.81
C GLU A 140 4.24 31.66 2.05
N ILE A 141 4.18 31.52 0.72
CA ILE A 141 5.37 31.26 -0.11
C ILE A 141 6.37 32.40 0.02
N LYS A 142 5.92 33.66 -0.08
CA LYS A 142 6.80 34.83 0.10
C LYS A 142 7.44 34.85 1.50
N LYS A 143 6.67 34.51 2.54
CA LYS A 143 7.17 34.41 3.90
C LYS A 143 8.22 33.30 4.02
N LEU A 144 7.96 32.12 3.44
CA LEU A 144 8.90 30.99 3.41
C LEU A 144 10.21 31.35 2.71
N LEU A 145 10.15 32.03 1.56
CA LEU A 145 11.34 32.47 0.85
C LEU A 145 12.11 33.56 1.63
N GLY A 146 11.40 34.42 2.37
CA GLY A 146 11.98 35.53 3.12
C GLY A 146 12.75 35.14 4.39
N VAL A 147 12.59 33.92 4.92
CA VAL A 147 13.41 33.42 6.05
C VAL A 147 14.71 32.74 5.60
N ILE A 148 14.92 32.55 4.30
CA ILE A 148 16.10 31.88 3.77
C ILE A 148 17.27 32.88 3.75
N ASP A 149 18.37 32.52 4.41
CA ASP A 149 19.62 33.29 4.39
C ASP A 149 20.42 32.99 3.11
N GLU A 150 20.46 33.95 2.19
CA GLU A 150 21.12 33.82 0.89
C GLU A 150 22.64 34.01 0.94
N GLU A 151 23.20 34.51 2.05
CA GLU A 151 24.65 34.61 2.21
C GLU A 151 25.29 33.24 2.43
N LEU A 152 24.52 32.30 2.97
CA LEU A 152 24.92 30.91 3.11
C LEU A 152 24.64 30.14 1.81
N TYR A 153 25.64 29.38 1.35
CA TYR A 153 25.49 28.47 0.21
C TYR A 153 24.27 27.55 0.34
N THR A 154 24.01 27.03 1.55
CA THR A 154 22.85 26.16 1.81
C THR A 154 21.52 26.90 1.65
N GLY A 155 21.43 28.16 2.06
CA GLY A 155 20.21 28.93 1.88
C GLY A 155 19.99 29.32 0.42
N PHE A 156 21.03 29.75 -0.30
CA PHE A 156 20.91 29.96 -1.75
C PHE A 156 20.44 28.69 -2.48
N ARG A 157 21.02 27.53 -2.16
CA ARG A 157 20.58 26.22 -2.70
C ARG A 157 19.10 25.95 -2.38
N ASP A 158 18.68 26.11 -1.13
CA ASP A 158 17.31 25.81 -0.71
C ASP A 158 16.30 26.74 -1.39
N LYS A 159 16.66 28.03 -1.58
CA LYS A 159 15.87 28.99 -2.36
C LYS A 159 15.70 28.53 -3.82
N VAL A 160 16.77 28.09 -4.47
CA VAL A 160 16.71 27.55 -5.85
C VAL A 160 15.83 26.30 -5.92
N ILE A 161 15.96 25.38 -4.96
CA ILE A 161 15.13 24.17 -4.87
C ILE A 161 13.64 24.55 -4.82
N VAL A 162 13.26 25.51 -3.96
CA VAL A 162 11.87 25.97 -3.84
C VAL A 162 11.38 26.57 -5.15
N PHE A 163 12.18 27.40 -5.83
CA PHE A 163 11.80 27.95 -7.14
C PHE A 163 11.61 26.88 -8.20
N VAL A 164 12.53 25.93 -8.32
CA VAL A 164 12.41 24.85 -9.31
C VAL A 164 11.15 24.02 -9.05
N LEU A 165 10.86 23.69 -7.78
CA LEU A 165 9.64 22.98 -7.41
C LEU A 165 8.38 23.77 -7.79
N LEU A 166 8.35 25.09 -7.55
CA LEU A 166 7.21 25.95 -7.89
C LEU A 166 7.02 26.13 -9.40
N ASP A 167 8.10 26.30 -10.15
CA ASP A 167 8.05 26.60 -11.59
C ASP A 167 7.79 25.34 -12.44
N THR A 168 8.35 24.20 -12.04
CA THR A 168 8.30 22.98 -12.84
C THR A 168 7.32 21.93 -12.30
N MET A 169 6.91 22.05 -11.04
CA MET A 169 6.05 21.09 -10.35
C MET A 169 6.59 19.64 -10.40
N VAL A 170 7.91 19.46 -10.55
CA VAL A 170 8.55 18.14 -10.46
C VAL A 170 8.42 17.57 -9.05
N ARG A 171 8.47 16.24 -8.93
CA ARG A 171 8.53 15.62 -7.60
C ARG A 171 9.88 15.87 -6.97
N ILE A 172 9.92 16.01 -5.64
CA ILE A 172 11.16 16.17 -4.87
C ILE A 172 12.17 15.05 -5.20
N SER A 173 11.71 13.81 -5.35
CA SER A 173 12.59 12.68 -5.72
C SER A 173 13.20 12.82 -7.11
N GLU A 174 12.48 13.42 -8.05
CA GLU A 174 12.97 13.67 -9.41
C GLU A 174 14.03 14.77 -9.37
N LEU A 175 13.78 15.87 -8.66
CA LEU A 175 14.72 16.98 -8.48
C LEU A 175 16.06 16.55 -7.87
N VAL A 176 16.02 15.69 -6.85
CA VAL A 176 17.24 15.19 -6.17
C VAL A 176 18.03 14.21 -7.06
N SER A 177 17.39 13.61 -8.06
CA SER A 177 18.03 12.65 -8.96
C SER A 177 18.56 13.27 -10.25
N MET A 178 18.40 14.59 -10.45
CA MET A 178 18.92 15.33 -11.60
C MET A 178 20.43 15.54 -11.47
#